data_AF-A0A0F9QE51-F1
#
_entry.id   AF-A0A0F9QE51-F1
#
_cell.length_a   1.000
_cell.length_b   1.000
_cell.length_c   1.000
_cell.angle_alpha   90.00
_cell.angle_beta   90.00
_cell.angle_gamma   90.00
#
_symmetry.space_group_name_H-M   'P 1'
#
loop_
_entity.id
_entity.type
_entity.pdbx_description
1 polymer ?
#
loop_
_entity_poly.entity_id
_entity_poly.type
_entity_poly.pdbx_seq_one_letter_code
_entity_poly.pdbx_strand_id
1 'polypeptide(L)'
;MKTLPVAINEEEFTELIKYTKKDHHKLAFLLGFGSGLRVSEVVNLHPREVILKEKKIFVRQGKGRKDRVVPVPKGFKTKHLSLLPMKCGVRALQYAFRQSAKLSGLLDKKPTSHFHSLRHGFASHAIQRGIPIHDLRTLMGHTNISTTNVYLEMNPTQALKNYEELF
;
A
#
# COMPACT_ATOMS: atom_id res chain seq x y z
N MET A 1 12.00 -18.28 13.46
CA MET A 1 12.33 -17.00 12.80
C MET A 1 11.07 -16.43 12.16
N LYS A 2 10.62 -15.23 12.55
CA LYS A 2 9.58 -14.51 11.81
C LYS A 2 10.23 -13.97 10.54
N THR A 3 9.79 -14.42 9.37
CA THR A 3 10.24 -13.89 8.09
C THR A 3 9.84 -12.42 7.98
N LEU A 4 10.80 -11.55 7.64
CA LEU A 4 10.52 -10.16 7.35
C LEU A 4 9.50 -10.08 6.19
N PRO A 5 8.48 -9.23 6.29
CA PRO A 5 7.44 -9.10 5.28
C PRO A 5 8.08 -8.58 4.01
N VAL A 6 7.77 -9.24 2.91
CA VAL A 6 8.26 -8.85 1.59
C VAL A 6 7.57 -7.56 1.15
N ALA A 7 8.31 -6.45 1.23
CA ALA A 7 7.91 -5.15 0.74
C ALA A 7 8.34 -4.95 -0.72
N ILE A 8 7.49 -4.30 -1.50
CA ILE A 8 7.77 -3.89 -2.89
C ILE A 8 8.34 -2.47 -2.84
N ASN A 9 9.43 -2.17 -3.57
CA ASN A 9 9.97 -0.81 -3.68
C ASN A 9 9.36 -0.06 -4.88
N GLU A 10 9.72 1.23 -5.08
CA GLU A 10 9.15 2.05 -6.17
C GLU A 10 9.50 1.54 -7.57
N GLU A 11 10.72 1.04 -7.76
CA GLU A 11 11.20 0.51 -9.05
C GLU A 11 10.44 -0.77 -9.43
N GLU A 12 10.34 -1.71 -8.48
CA GLU A 12 9.58 -2.94 -8.62
C GLU A 12 8.10 -2.67 -8.85
N PHE A 13 7.53 -1.69 -8.17
CA PHE A 13 6.15 -1.28 -8.39
C PHE A 13 5.95 -0.69 -9.79
N THR A 14 6.88 0.15 -10.24
CA THR A 14 6.84 0.72 -11.58
C THR A 14 6.89 -0.37 -12.65
N GLU A 15 7.77 -1.36 -12.46
CA GLU A 15 7.89 -2.50 -13.37
C GLU A 15 6.62 -3.36 -13.37
N LEU A 16 6.07 -3.67 -12.19
CA LEU A 16 4.81 -4.40 -12.03
C LEU A 16 3.67 -3.73 -12.82
N ILE A 17 3.57 -2.41 -12.78
CA ILE A 17 2.51 -1.64 -13.46
C ILE A 17 2.65 -1.73 -14.98
N LYS A 18 3.87 -1.77 -15.55
CA LYS A 18 4.08 -1.94 -17.00
C LYS A 18 3.46 -3.24 -17.52
N TYR A 19 3.55 -4.33 -16.75
CA TYR A 19 2.97 -5.64 -17.09
C TYR A 19 1.51 -5.82 -16.63
N THR A 20 0.88 -4.76 -16.13
CA THR A 20 -0.53 -4.79 -15.72
C THR A 20 -1.39 -4.26 -16.86
N LYS A 21 -2.18 -5.13 -17.53
CA LYS A 21 -2.92 -4.74 -18.73
C LYS A 21 -4.13 -3.84 -18.46
N LYS A 22 -4.97 -4.19 -17.48
CA LYS A 22 -6.26 -3.52 -17.23
C LYS A 22 -6.08 -2.29 -16.34
N ASP A 23 -6.67 -1.16 -16.72
CA ASP A 23 -6.54 0.09 -15.97
C ASP A 23 -7.13 0.02 -14.56
N HIS A 24 -8.22 -0.74 -14.35
CA HIS A 24 -8.75 -0.95 -13.01
C HIS A 24 -7.79 -1.77 -12.11
N HIS A 25 -7.01 -2.71 -12.67
CA HIS A 25 -5.97 -3.41 -11.91
C HIS A 25 -4.80 -2.46 -11.57
N LYS A 26 -4.37 -1.63 -12.53
CA LYS A 26 -3.34 -0.61 -12.28
C LYS A 26 -3.75 0.32 -11.14
N LEU A 27 -5.00 0.80 -11.18
CA LEU A 27 -5.56 1.64 -10.13
C LEU A 27 -5.59 0.92 -8.78
N ALA A 28 -6.05 -0.32 -8.76
CA ALA A 28 -6.09 -1.13 -7.55
C ALA A 28 -4.69 -1.33 -6.93
N PHE A 29 -3.66 -1.58 -7.76
CA PHE A 29 -2.29 -1.72 -7.29
C PHE A 29 -1.73 -0.40 -6.76
N LEU A 30 -2.03 0.71 -7.45
CA LEU A 30 -1.69 2.07 -7.01
C LEU A 30 -2.32 2.41 -5.65
N LEU A 31 -3.58 2.04 -5.43
CA LEU A 31 -4.26 2.25 -4.15
C LEU A 31 -3.66 1.39 -3.03
N GLY A 32 -3.24 0.17 -3.33
CA GLY A 32 -2.52 -0.68 -2.38
C GLY A 32 -1.15 -0.10 -2.01
N PHE A 33 -0.37 0.34 -3.01
CA PHE A 33 1.02 0.79 -2.85
C PHE A 33 1.15 2.25 -2.39
N GLY A 34 0.33 3.15 -2.89
CA GLY A 34 0.44 4.59 -2.61
C GLY A 34 -0.46 5.08 -1.47
N SER A 35 -1.41 4.26 -1.02
CA SER A 35 -2.34 4.61 0.08
C SER A 35 -2.41 3.55 1.19
N GLY A 36 -1.68 2.43 1.04
CA GLY A 36 -1.68 1.36 2.04
C GLY A 36 -3.03 0.66 2.25
N LEU A 37 -3.94 0.73 1.27
CA LEU A 37 -5.25 0.10 1.40
C LEU A 37 -5.14 -1.44 1.41
N ARG A 38 -5.98 -2.09 2.21
CA ARG A 38 -6.15 -3.56 2.15
C ARG A 38 -6.86 -3.92 0.86
N VAL A 39 -6.65 -5.13 0.34
CA VAL A 39 -7.32 -5.60 -0.88
C VAL A 39 -8.85 -5.49 -0.80
N SER A 40 -9.44 -5.77 0.36
CA SER A 40 -10.87 -5.63 0.60
C SER A 40 -11.33 -4.17 0.62
N GLU A 41 -10.47 -3.25 1.08
CA GLU A 41 -10.77 -1.81 1.07
C GLU A 41 -10.68 -1.27 -0.37
N VAL A 42 -9.67 -1.69 -1.14
CA VAL A 42 -9.52 -1.34 -2.56
C VAL A 42 -10.74 -1.77 -3.37
N VAL A 43 -11.20 -3.01 -3.18
CA VAL A 43 -12.35 -3.54 -3.91
C VAL A 43 -13.63 -2.78 -3.61
N ASN A 44 -13.82 -2.36 -2.35
CA ASN A 44 -15.05 -1.72 -1.89
C ASN A 44 -15.00 -0.18 -1.89
N LEU A 45 -13.88 0.43 -2.29
CA LEU A 45 -13.70 1.88 -2.28
C LEU A 45 -14.69 2.56 -3.24
N HIS A 46 -15.50 3.50 -2.72
CA HIS A 46 -16.47 4.24 -3.50
C HIS A 46 -15.93 5.63 -3.91
N PRO A 47 -16.26 6.17 -5.10
CA PRO A 47 -15.80 7.51 -5.52
C PRO A 47 -16.03 8.62 -4.48
N ARG A 48 -17.16 8.57 -3.78
CA ARG A 48 -17.55 9.53 -2.71
C ARG A 48 -16.60 9.56 -1.51
N GLU A 49 -15.78 8.53 -1.33
CA GLU A 49 -14.81 8.46 -0.24
C GLU A 49 -13.48 9.13 -0.60
N VAL A 50 -13.29 9.50 -1.87
CA VAL A 50 -12.08 10.15 -2.37
C VAL A 50 -12.30 11.66 -2.45
N ILE A 51 -11.70 12.40 -1.51
CA ILE A 51 -11.79 13.86 -1.45
C ILE A 51 -10.53 14.45 -2.08
N LEU A 52 -10.57 14.67 -3.40
CA LEU A 52 -9.42 15.13 -4.19
C LEU A 52 -8.89 16.50 -3.77
N LYS A 53 -9.77 17.43 -3.36
CA LYS A 53 -9.37 18.77 -2.90
C LYS A 53 -8.46 18.69 -1.67
N GLU A 54 -8.74 17.76 -0.77
CA GLU A 54 -7.96 17.53 0.45
C GLU A 54 -6.87 16.47 0.29
N LYS A 55 -6.81 15.80 -0.87
CA LYS A 55 -5.93 14.64 -1.15
C LYS A 55 -6.07 13.52 -0.11
N LYS A 56 -7.30 13.24 0.33
CA LYS A 56 -7.61 12.19 1.32
C LYS A 56 -8.59 11.16 0.78
N ILE A 57 -8.45 9.93 1.26
CA ILE A 57 -9.41 8.85 1.09
C ILE A 57 -9.94 8.46 2.47
N PHE A 58 -11.25 8.49 2.63
CA PHE A 58 -11.93 8.01 3.83
C PHE A 58 -12.12 6.49 3.73
N VAL A 59 -11.52 5.75 4.64
CA VAL A 59 -11.67 4.29 4.68
C VAL A 59 -12.64 3.95 5.79
N ARG A 60 -13.90 3.69 5.39
CA ARG A 60 -14.94 3.23 6.30
C ARG A 60 -14.68 1.77 6.66
N GLN A 61 -14.64 1.49 7.95
CA GLN A 61 -14.37 0.14 8.44
C GLN A 61 -15.66 -0.56 8.88
N GLY A 62 -15.74 -1.87 8.65
CA GLY A 62 -16.83 -2.71 9.16
C GLY A 62 -16.73 -2.98 10.68
N LYS A 63 -17.68 -3.76 11.20
CA LYS A 63 -17.92 -4.02 12.64
C LYS A 63 -16.63 -4.21 13.45
N GLY A 64 -16.39 -3.28 14.39
CA GLY A 64 -15.31 -3.35 15.40
C GLY A 64 -14.00 -2.65 15.05
N ARG A 65 -13.89 -1.99 13.88
CA ARG A 65 -12.69 -1.23 13.49
C ARG A 65 -13.03 0.25 13.32
N LYS A 66 -12.11 1.12 13.76
CA LYS A 66 -12.27 2.57 13.63
C LYS A 66 -12.05 3.02 12.20
N ASP A 67 -12.89 3.93 11.73
CA ASP A 67 -12.68 4.66 10.48
C ASP A 67 -11.32 5.37 10.51
N ARG A 68 -10.72 5.53 9.33
CA ARG A 68 -9.45 6.24 9.18
C ARG A 68 -9.38 6.97 7.86
N VAL A 69 -8.41 7.87 7.76
CA VAL A 69 -8.05 8.56 6.52
C VAL A 69 -6.69 8.06 6.03
N VAL A 70 -6.54 7.96 4.71
CA VAL A 70 -5.26 7.68 4.05
C VAL A 70 -5.02 8.71 2.93
N PRO A 71 -3.76 8.96 2.54
CA PRO A 71 -3.48 9.89 1.45
C PRO A 71 -3.99 9.34 0.12
N VAL A 72 -4.44 10.24 -0.76
CA VAL A 72 -4.62 9.95 -2.18
C VAL A 72 -3.24 9.73 -2.80
N PRO A 73 -3.00 8.63 -3.53
CA PRO A 73 -1.65 8.29 -3.98
C PRO A 73 -1.21 9.22 -5.12
N LYS A 74 0.08 9.52 -5.19
CA LYS A 74 0.67 10.26 -6.31
C LYS A 74 0.38 9.52 -7.61
N GLY A 75 -0.21 10.20 -8.59
CA GLY A 75 -0.65 9.59 -9.85
C GLY A 75 -2.14 9.23 -9.91
N PHE A 76 -2.88 9.33 -8.80
CA PHE A 76 -4.34 9.28 -8.87
C PHE A 76 -4.87 10.54 -9.58
N LYS A 77 -5.79 10.36 -10.54
CA LYS A 77 -6.38 11.43 -11.35
C LYS A 77 -7.90 11.35 -11.30
N THR A 78 -8.60 12.43 -11.60
CA THR A 78 -10.09 12.48 -11.62
C THR A 78 -10.70 11.38 -12.48
N LYS A 79 -10.09 11.04 -13.61
CA LYS A 79 -10.52 9.93 -14.47
C LYS A 79 -10.55 8.56 -13.79
N HIS A 80 -9.83 8.37 -12.69
CA HIS A 80 -9.83 7.12 -11.95
C HIS A 80 -11.09 6.94 -11.10
N LEU A 81 -11.84 8.01 -10.82
CA LEU A 81 -13.09 7.92 -10.08
C LEU A 81 -14.13 7.08 -10.82
N SER A 82 -14.15 7.11 -12.16
CA SER A 82 -15.07 6.29 -12.96
C SER A 82 -14.73 4.78 -12.95
N LEU A 83 -13.56 4.41 -12.44
CA LEU A 83 -13.14 3.02 -12.28
C LEU A 83 -13.53 2.44 -10.91
N LEU A 84 -14.07 3.25 -10.00
CA LEU A 84 -14.50 2.86 -8.66
C LEU A 84 -16.04 2.73 -8.59
N PRO A 85 -16.58 1.77 -7.80
CA PRO A 85 -15.86 0.68 -7.13
C PRO A 85 -15.28 -0.32 -8.13
N MET A 86 -14.33 -1.14 -7.68
CA MET A 86 -13.70 -2.14 -8.56
C MET A 86 -14.75 -3.12 -9.09
N LYS A 87 -14.78 -3.30 -10.42
CA LYS A 87 -15.63 -4.29 -11.09
C LYS A 87 -15.06 -5.72 -10.99
N CYS A 88 -14.44 -6.07 -9.86
CA CYS A 88 -13.88 -7.39 -9.60
C CYS A 88 -13.78 -7.66 -8.09
N GLY A 89 -13.85 -8.94 -7.70
CA GLY A 89 -13.70 -9.36 -6.32
C GLY A 89 -12.23 -9.50 -5.88
N VAL A 90 -12.03 -9.69 -4.57
CA VAL A 90 -10.69 -9.84 -3.95
C VAL A 90 -9.84 -10.92 -4.61
N ARG A 91 -10.41 -12.11 -4.86
CA ARG A 91 -9.67 -13.24 -5.46
C ARG A 91 -9.20 -12.92 -6.89
N ALA A 92 -10.06 -12.26 -7.67
CA ALA A 92 -9.73 -11.86 -9.03
C ALA A 92 -8.57 -10.86 -9.05
N LEU A 93 -8.57 -9.90 -8.11
CA LEU A 93 -7.51 -8.91 -8.00
C LEU A 93 -6.18 -9.51 -7.49
N GLN A 94 -6.23 -10.47 -6.56
CA GLN A 94 -5.06 -11.23 -6.12
C GLN A 94 -4.48 -12.07 -7.25
N TYR A 95 -5.33 -12.71 -8.05
CA TYR A 95 -4.90 -13.44 -9.24
C TYR A 95 -4.24 -12.51 -10.25
N ALA A 96 -4.87 -11.36 -10.55
CA ALA A 96 -4.31 -10.34 -11.42
C ALA A 96 -2.93 -9.87 -10.97
N PHE A 97 -2.76 -9.61 -9.66
CA PHE A 97 -1.47 -9.27 -9.08
C PHE A 97 -0.44 -10.36 -9.35
N ARG A 98 -0.76 -11.63 -9.09
CA ARG A 98 0.17 -12.75 -9.29
C ARG A 98 0.59 -12.89 -10.75
N GLN A 99 -0.33 -12.69 -11.70
CA GLN A 99 -0.01 -12.71 -13.14
C GLN A 99 0.94 -11.57 -13.53
N SER A 100 0.63 -10.33 -13.13
CA SER A 100 1.50 -9.19 -13.42
C SER A 100 2.86 -9.32 -12.73
N ALA A 101 2.90 -9.82 -11.49
CA ALA A 101 4.13 -10.04 -10.73
C ALA A 101 5.03 -11.09 -11.40
N LYS A 102 4.43 -12.19 -11.90
CA LYS A 102 5.17 -13.21 -12.67
C LYS A 102 5.78 -12.61 -13.94
N LEU A 103 5.00 -11.86 -14.71
CA LEU A 103 5.46 -11.28 -15.98
C LEU A 103 6.53 -10.19 -15.79
N SER A 104 6.45 -9.44 -14.69
CA SER A 104 7.45 -8.41 -14.35
C SER A 104 8.78 -8.94 -13.79
N GLY A 105 8.91 -10.26 -13.58
CA GLY A 105 10.05 -10.86 -12.89
C GLY A 105 10.11 -10.60 -11.37
N LEU A 106 9.07 -9.97 -10.80
CA LEU A 106 8.99 -9.71 -9.36
C LEU A 106 8.98 -11.01 -8.56
N LEU A 107 8.28 -12.05 -9.05
CA LEU A 107 8.22 -13.33 -8.34
C LEU A 107 9.53 -14.13 -8.40
N ASP A 108 10.40 -13.85 -9.36
CA ASP A 108 11.73 -14.48 -9.41
C ASP A 108 12.63 -13.92 -8.32
N LYS A 109 12.55 -12.60 -8.09
CA LYS A 109 13.28 -11.91 -7.02
C LYS A 109 12.66 -12.14 -5.63
N LYS A 110 11.32 -12.17 -5.57
CA LYS A 110 10.53 -12.18 -4.34
C LYS A 110 9.35 -13.15 -4.45
N PRO A 111 9.58 -14.48 -4.31
CA PRO A 111 8.59 -15.52 -4.61
C PRO A 111 7.30 -15.47 -3.77
N THR A 112 7.39 -14.91 -2.56
CA THR A 112 6.26 -14.80 -1.62
C THR A 112 5.48 -13.49 -1.76
N SER A 113 5.79 -12.66 -2.76
CA SER A 113 5.08 -11.40 -3.02
C SER A 113 3.62 -11.66 -3.37
N HIS A 114 2.73 -10.90 -2.74
CA HIS A 114 1.28 -10.94 -2.95
C HIS A 114 0.70 -9.53 -2.85
N PHE A 115 -0.61 -9.35 -3.07
CA PHE A 115 -1.22 -8.01 -3.05
C PHE A 115 -0.91 -7.22 -1.76
N HIS A 116 -0.81 -7.89 -0.61
CA HIS A 116 -0.48 -7.23 0.66
C HIS A 116 0.96 -6.68 0.70
N SER A 117 1.88 -7.22 -0.10
CA SER A 117 3.24 -6.70 -0.29
C SER A 117 3.26 -5.27 -0.82
N LEU A 118 2.23 -4.84 -1.56
CA LEU A 118 2.06 -3.44 -1.97
C LEU A 118 1.88 -2.52 -0.76
N ARG A 119 1.05 -2.93 0.20
CA ARG A 119 0.83 -2.21 1.45
C ARG A 119 2.07 -2.21 2.35
N HIS A 120 2.87 -3.28 2.32
CA HIS A 120 4.19 -3.28 2.96
C HIS A 120 5.15 -2.29 2.27
N GLY A 121 5.09 -2.19 0.94
CA GLY A 121 5.81 -1.17 0.17
C GLY A 121 5.45 0.25 0.59
N PHE A 122 4.15 0.56 0.73
CA PHE A 122 3.68 1.84 1.28
C PHE A 122 4.32 2.16 2.63
N ALA A 123 4.27 1.21 3.56
CA ALA A 123 4.75 1.38 4.92
C ALA A 123 6.27 1.56 4.99
N SER A 124 7.01 0.74 4.23
CA SER A 124 8.46 0.86 4.11
C SER A 124 8.84 2.22 3.52
N HIS A 125 8.19 2.64 2.43
CA HIS A 125 8.45 3.93 1.80
C HIS A 125 8.14 5.10 2.74
N ALA A 126 7.03 5.05 3.48
CA ALA A 126 6.65 6.07 4.45
C ALA A 126 7.74 6.25 5.53
N ILE A 127 8.24 5.15 6.09
CA ILE A 127 9.29 5.18 7.12
C ILE A 127 10.63 5.66 6.56
N GLN A 128 11.00 5.23 5.35
CA GLN A 128 12.21 5.73 4.67
C GLN A 128 12.14 7.24 4.37
N ARG A 129 10.93 7.81 4.25
CA ARG A 129 10.71 9.25 4.11
C ARG A 129 10.61 9.98 5.45
N GLY A 130 10.87 9.31 6.56
CA GLY A 130 10.86 9.91 7.90
C GLY A 130 9.46 10.06 8.52
N ILE A 131 8.42 9.42 7.97
CA ILE A 131 7.10 9.45 8.60
C ILE A 131 7.18 8.71 9.94
N PRO A 132 6.81 9.35 11.07
CA PRO A 132 6.83 8.71 12.36
C PRO A 132 5.97 7.45 12.36
N ILE A 133 6.49 6.37 12.96
CA ILE A 133 5.83 5.07 12.95
C ILE A 133 4.45 5.09 13.62
N HIS A 134 4.28 5.96 14.62
CA HIS A 134 2.99 6.21 15.27
C HIS A 134 1.93 6.71 14.28
N ASP A 135 2.31 7.65 13.42
CA ASP A 135 1.41 8.26 12.44
C ASP A 135 1.10 7.27 11.32
N LEU A 136 2.11 6.52 10.87
CA LEU A 136 1.91 5.43 9.93
C LEU A 136 0.96 4.36 10.49
N ARG A 137 1.05 4.00 11.77
CA ARG A 137 0.15 3.04 12.41
C ARG A 137 -1.31 3.52 12.35
N THR A 138 -1.53 4.81 12.58
CA THR A 138 -2.84 5.47 12.48
C THR A 138 -3.36 5.40 11.04
N LEU A 139 -2.54 5.76 10.05
CA LEU A 139 -2.89 5.69 8.63
C LEU A 139 -3.19 4.26 8.16
N MET A 140 -2.46 3.25 8.67
CA MET A 140 -2.67 1.86 8.27
C MET A 140 -3.85 1.20 9.02
N GLY A 141 -4.30 1.76 10.14
CA GLY A 141 -5.37 1.19 10.96
C GLY A 141 -5.01 -0.19 11.50
N HIS A 142 -3.79 -0.32 12.04
CA HIS A 142 -3.37 -1.53 12.76
C HIS A 142 -3.86 -1.44 14.21
N THR A 143 -4.67 -2.41 14.64
CA THR A 143 -5.09 -2.57 16.04
C THR A 143 -4.09 -3.38 16.87
N ASN A 144 -3.15 -4.09 16.23
CA ASN A 144 -2.14 -4.92 16.88
C ASN A 144 -0.73 -4.36 16.64
N ILE A 145 0.01 -4.13 17.72
CA ILE A 145 1.37 -3.55 17.77
C ILE A 145 2.40 -4.46 17.07
N SER A 146 2.16 -5.77 17.01
CA SER A 146 3.13 -6.75 16.49
C SER A 146 3.48 -6.62 14.99
N THR A 147 2.61 -6.03 14.16
CA THR A 147 2.93 -5.74 12.75
C THR A 147 3.71 -4.44 12.57
N THR A 148 3.78 -3.61 13.60
CA THR A 148 4.47 -2.31 13.57
C THR A 148 5.94 -2.47 13.94
N ASN A 149 6.26 -3.33 14.92
CA ASN A 149 7.65 -3.60 15.34
C ASN A 149 8.54 -4.13 14.20
N VAL A 150 7.95 -4.88 13.26
CA VAL A 150 8.64 -5.37 12.07
C VAL A 150 9.17 -4.21 11.20
N TYR A 151 8.54 -3.04 11.22
CA TYR A 151 9.05 -1.88 10.51
C TYR A 151 10.13 -1.10 11.27
N LEU A 152 10.21 -1.23 12.61
CA LEU A 152 11.30 -0.65 13.39
C LEU A 152 12.64 -1.33 13.05
N GLU A 153 12.61 -2.65 12.83
CA GLU A 153 13.80 -3.43 12.46
C GLU A 153 14.31 -3.12 11.03
N MET A 154 13.49 -2.50 10.18
CA MET A 154 13.81 -2.28 8.76
C MET A 154 14.54 -0.97 8.47
N ASN A 155 14.81 -0.09 9.45
CA ASN A 155 15.49 1.18 9.18
C ASN A 155 16.53 1.62 10.24
N PRO A 156 17.65 0.90 10.38
CA PRO A 156 18.78 1.33 11.21
C PRO A 156 19.36 2.69 10.76
N THR A 157 19.33 2.95 9.45
CA THR A 157 19.91 4.15 8.83
C THR A 157 19.19 5.43 9.27
N GLN A 158 17.85 5.41 9.39
CA GLN A 158 17.10 6.56 9.88
C GLN A 158 17.31 6.78 11.37
N ALA A 159 17.48 5.70 12.15
CA ALA A 159 17.82 5.82 13.58
C ALA A 159 19.19 6.50 13.75
N LEU A 160 20.17 6.15 12.92
CA LEU A 160 21.49 6.80 12.88
C LEU A 160 21.39 8.26 12.45
N LYS A 161 20.64 8.56 11.38
CA LYS A 161 20.48 9.95 10.90
C LYS A 161 19.81 10.87 11.93
N ASN A 162 18.78 10.38 12.61
CA ASN A 162 18.14 11.12 13.69
C ASN A 162 19.08 11.35 14.89
N TYR A 163 20.05 10.45 15.11
CA TYR A 163 21.07 10.59 16.15
C TYR A 163 22.17 11.59 15.76
N GLU A 164 22.58 11.61 14.49
CA GLU A 164 23.50 12.61 13.96
C GLU A 164 22.91 14.02 14.01
N GLU A 165 21.60 14.18 13.83
CA GLU A 165 20.90 15.48 13.93
C GLU A 165 20.67 15.95 15.39
N LEU A 166 20.97 15.13 16.40
CA LEU A 166 20.88 15.49 17.83
C LEU A 166 22.14 16.21 18.36
N PHE A 167 23.22 16.23 17.58
CA PHE A 167 24.49 16.87 17.89
C PHE A 167 24.99 17.72 16.71
#